data_AF-A0A2W5CZN0-F1
#
_entry.id   AF-A0A2W5CZN0-F1
#
_cell.length_a   1.000
_cell.length_b   1.000
_cell.length_c   1.000
_cell.angle_alpha   90.00
_cell.angle_beta   90.00
_cell.angle_gamma   90.00
#
_symmetry.space_group_name_H-M   'P 1'
#
loop_
_entity.id
_entity.type
_entity.pdbx_description
1 polymer ?
#
loop_
_entity_poly.entity_id
_entity_poly.type
_entity_poly.pdbx_seq_one_letter_code
_entity_poly.pdbx_strand_id
1 'polypeptide(L)'
;MRKLKLIGTTLVACGTLVATGCTTLPGDSAPEVISSYSPMPDVEDVVEPKDNQPSDLLLRDFFAASAHPVSDYAAARKFLTTERADQWHPERKTKVLDRVFINSDGAVRDGKITYRVRGNVLGTLSPGGVFTPEFTGYETTYEMVQERGQWRISNLRDAVVLDRADFFSAYEARDLYFVNPRGSMLVPDRRWVYTRQQSIGASMVSLLNNGPNPLLGDAVNSLIPPMATVRTQRTGEGEFEVEFTGLTGLNPEARRLLGAQVVWTLAGADVRGPYRLIADGTLLSEEVGETWRVNDVSEFDPRASAAGTLRAVSGGQVRELSESNADAVAMGGWLASNYIESLTVSSQENMFAAVAGMGERPRRLLVGKSEGAPQELLESKSLTRPTWSG
;
A
#
# COMPACT_ATOMS: atom_id res chain seq x y z
N MET A 1 98.35 32.58 -5.47
CA MET A 1 97.57 31.50 -4.79
C MET A 1 97.09 30.52 -5.86
N ARG A 2 96.94 29.25 -5.47
CA ARG A 2 97.06 27.99 -6.25
C ARG A 2 96.48 27.94 -7.68
N LYS A 3 97.31 27.34 -8.56
CA LYS A 3 97.05 26.91 -9.94
C LYS A 3 96.23 25.60 -10.02
N LEU A 4 95.55 25.46 -11.16
CA LEU A 4 95.26 24.22 -11.93
C LEU A 4 94.38 23.12 -11.30
N LYS A 5 93.32 22.74 -12.03
CA LYS A 5 93.18 21.44 -12.75
C LYS A 5 91.83 21.43 -13.50
N LEU A 6 91.88 21.57 -14.82
CA LEU A 6 91.70 20.50 -15.82
C LEU A 6 90.29 19.90 -15.83
N ILE A 7 89.49 20.38 -16.78
CA ILE A 7 88.26 19.77 -17.27
C ILE A 7 88.67 18.76 -18.34
N GLY A 8 88.24 17.51 -18.20
CA GLY A 8 88.38 16.48 -19.20
C GLY A 8 87.31 15.40 -19.04
N THR A 9 86.48 15.28 -20.09
CA THR A 9 85.83 14.05 -20.57
C THR A 9 84.75 13.46 -19.62
N THR A 10 83.51 13.17 -20.03
CA THR A 10 83.13 12.22 -21.09
C THR A 10 81.61 12.23 -21.33
N LEU A 11 81.27 12.15 -22.60
CA LEU A 11 80.04 11.67 -23.28
C LEU A 11 79.16 10.65 -22.52
N VAL A 12 77.82 10.73 -22.73
CA VAL A 12 76.79 9.66 -22.88
C VAL A 12 75.42 10.33 -22.63
N ALA A 13 74.65 10.78 -23.63
CA ALA A 13 73.83 10.04 -24.61
C ALA A 13 72.47 9.53 -24.08
N CYS A 14 71.41 10.09 -24.69
CA CYS A 14 70.08 9.55 -24.98
C CYS A 14 69.13 9.13 -23.85
N GLY A 15 67.89 9.63 -23.94
CA GLY A 15 66.74 9.00 -23.29
C GLY A 15 65.51 9.91 -23.18
N THR A 16 64.86 10.18 -24.30
CA THR A 16 63.51 10.77 -24.40
C THR A 16 62.51 10.04 -23.50
N LEU A 17 62.09 10.67 -22.40
CA LEU A 17 60.96 10.22 -21.57
C LEU A 17 59.64 10.61 -22.25
N VAL A 18 59.04 9.67 -22.96
CA VAL A 18 57.63 9.73 -23.37
C VAL A 18 56.80 9.35 -22.14
N ALA A 19 56.09 10.33 -21.56
CA ALA A 19 55.12 10.08 -20.51
C ALA A 19 53.85 9.45 -21.12
N THR A 20 53.85 8.13 -21.29
CA THR A 20 52.61 7.35 -21.42
C THR A 20 52.03 7.13 -20.03
N GLY A 21 51.09 7.99 -19.63
CA GLY A 21 50.28 7.76 -18.44
C GLY A 21 49.30 6.62 -18.69
N CYS A 22 49.66 5.40 -18.28
CA CYS A 22 48.68 4.32 -18.12
C CYS A 22 47.78 4.66 -16.93
N THR A 23 46.54 5.08 -17.17
CA THR A 23 45.51 5.10 -16.13
C THR A 23 45.09 3.66 -15.86
N THR A 24 45.70 3.02 -14.89
CA THR A 24 45.21 1.77 -14.31
C THR A 24 44.00 2.11 -13.45
N LEU A 25 42.80 1.96 -14.00
CA LEU A 25 41.59 1.81 -13.19
C LEU A 25 41.70 0.45 -12.50
N PRO A 26 41.68 0.35 -11.16
CA PRO A 26 41.52 -0.94 -10.50
C PRO A 26 40.16 -1.51 -10.91
N GLY A 27 40.18 -2.55 -11.73
CA GLY A 27 39.03 -3.42 -11.97
C GLY A 27 38.76 -4.25 -10.72
N ASP A 28 37.48 -4.45 -10.46
CA ASP A 28 36.90 -5.31 -9.42
C ASP A 28 37.17 -4.89 -7.97
N SER A 29 36.31 -4.00 -7.47
CA SER A 29 35.82 -4.20 -6.10
C SER A 29 34.62 -5.14 -6.20
N ALA A 30 34.75 -6.34 -5.64
CA ALA A 30 33.58 -7.16 -5.37
C ALA A 30 32.62 -6.31 -4.52
N PRO A 31 31.30 -6.28 -4.83
CA PRO A 31 30.35 -5.56 -3.99
C PRO A 31 30.41 -6.21 -2.60
N GLU A 32 30.98 -5.49 -1.65
CA GLU A 32 30.89 -5.87 -0.25
C GLU A 32 29.41 -5.72 0.14
N VAL A 33 28.82 -6.81 0.63
CA VAL A 33 27.46 -6.78 1.16
C VAL A 33 27.51 -5.91 2.41
N ILE A 34 27.24 -4.61 2.22
CA ILE A 34 26.93 -3.73 3.33
C ILE A 34 25.81 -4.41 4.07
N SER A 35 26.03 -4.67 5.36
CA SER A 35 25.09 -5.38 6.22
C SER A 35 23.67 -4.93 5.91
N SER A 36 22.75 -5.90 5.83
CA SER A 36 21.34 -5.63 5.59
C SER A 36 20.88 -4.59 6.61
N TYR A 37 20.77 -3.33 6.15
CA TYR A 37 20.03 -2.31 6.86
C TYR A 37 18.61 -2.85 6.96
N SER A 38 18.34 -3.47 8.11
CA SER A 38 17.02 -3.84 8.57
C SER A 38 16.62 -2.66 9.43
N PRO A 39 15.90 -1.66 8.90
CA PRO A 39 15.31 -0.65 9.76
C PRO A 39 14.43 -1.43 10.74
N MET A 40 14.89 -1.53 11.98
CA MET A 40 13.97 -1.81 13.07
C MET A 40 13.01 -0.63 13.02
N PRO A 41 11.69 -0.85 12.94
CA PRO A 41 10.76 0.27 12.94
C PRO A 41 11.11 1.09 14.19
N ASP A 42 11.56 2.33 14.00
CA ASP A 42 11.57 3.30 15.07
C ASP A 42 10.13 3.29 15.56
N VAL A 43 9.91 2.76 16.76
CA VAL A 43 8.67 3.00 17.49
C VAL A 43 8.78 4.47 17.87
N GLU A 44 8.53 5.34 16.90
CA GLU A 44 8.42 6.77 17.08
C GLU A 44 7.45 6.96 18.26
N ASP A 45 7.90 7.72 19.28
CA ASP A 45 7.14 7.93 20.51
C ASP A 45 5.74 8.39 20.15
N VAL A 46 4.76 7.50 20.32
CA VAL A 46 3.35 7.84 20.15
C VAL A 46 3.03 8.93 21.15
N VAL A 47 2.32 9.97 20.71
CA VAL A 47 2.02 11.13 21.56
C VAL A 47 1.31 10.68 22.84
N GLU A 48 1.83 11.11 23.99
CA GLU A 48 1.24 10.85 25.30
C GLU A 48 0.79 12.16 25.98
N PRO A 49 -0.19 12.10 26.90
CA PRO A 49 -0.61 13.28 27.66
C PRO A 49 0.54 13.85 28.47
N LYS A 50 0.71 15.18 28.43
CA LYS A 50 1.73 15.89 29.20
C LYS A 50 1.17 16.45 30.49
N ASP A 51 2.02 16.58 31.50
CA ASP A 51 1.63 17.24 32.75
C ASP A 51 1.17 18.68 32.49
N ASN A 52 0.05 19.04 33.12
CA ASN A 52 -0.59 20.37 32.99
C ASN A 52 -0.93 20.77 31.53
N GLN A 53 -1.12 19.80 30.63
CA GLN A 53 -1.51 20.06 29.25
C GLN A 53 -2.89 20.75 29.17
N PRO A 54 -3.03 21.86 28.40
CA PRO A 54 -4.32 22.48 28.12
C PRO A 54 -5.31 21.50 27.47
N SER A 55 -6.61 21.63 27.78
CA SER A 55 -7.64 20.67 27.35
C SER A 55 -7.79 20.57 25.83
N ASP A 56 -7.67 21.67 25.09
CA ASP A 56 -7.75 21.69 23.63
C ASP A 56 -6.58 20.94 22.98
N LEU A 57 -5.37 21.15 23.51
CA LEU A 57 -4.18 20.44 23.05
C LEU A 57 -4.25 18.96 23.41
N LEU A 58 -4.76 18.61 24.58
CA LEU A 58 -4.95 17.21 24.99
C LEU A 58 -5.93 16.50 24.06
N LEU A 59 -7.05 17.14 23.69
CA LEU A 59 -8.01 16.56 22.76
C LEU A 59 -7.43 16.41 21.34
N ARG A 60 -6.62 17.37 20.88
CA ARG A 60 -5.92 17.25 19.59
C ARG A 60 -4.93 16.09 19.59
N ASP A 61 -4.11 15.99 20.64
CA ASP A 61 -3.10 14.95 20.77
C ASP A 61 -3.75 13.55 20.94
N PHE A 62 -4.96 13.47 21.51
CA PHE A 62 -5.77 12.24 21.52
C PHE A 62 -6.12 11.75 20.10
N PHE A 63 -6.47 12.63 19.16
CA PHE A 63 -6.76 12.22 17.78
C PHE A 63 -5.51 11.68 17.09
N ALA A 64 -4.35 12.30 17.31
CA ALA A 64 -3.07 11.79 16.82
C ALA A 64 -2.74 10.42 17.43
N ALA A 65 -2.87 10.27 18.76
CA ALA A 65 -2.64 9.00 19.45
C ALA A 65 -3.62 7.89 18.99
N SER A 66 -4.83 8.26 18.58
CA SER A 66 -5.84 7.32 18.06
C SER A 66 -5.47 6.70 16.71
N ALA A 67 -4.49 7.23 15.98
CA ALA A 67 -3.95 6.62 14.77
C ALA A 67 -3.08 5.37 15.06
N HIS A 68 -2.82 5.06 16.33
CA HIS A 68 -1.95 3.97 16.75
C HIS A 68 -2.73 2.85 17.46
N PRO A 69 -3.11 1.78 16.74
CA PRO A 69 -3.95 0.69 17.29
C PRO A 69 -3.19 -0.30 18.19
N VAL A 70 -1.89 -0.10 18.41
CA VAL A 70 -1.03 -1.02 19.17
C VAL A 70 -1.55 -1.22 20.59
N SER A 71 -1.54 -2.47 21.05
CA SER A 71 -1.99 -2.86 22.39
C SER A 71 -3.39 -2.32 22.72
N ASP A 72 -4.31 -2.43 21.76
CA ASP A 72 -5.69 -1.94 21.89
C ASP A 72 -5.74 -0.42 22.19
N TYR A 73 -5.06 0.36 21.35
CA TYR A 73 -4.98 1.82 21.46
C TYR A 73 -4.48 2.32 22.82
N ALA A 74 -3.50 1.61 23.42
CA ALA A 74 -3.00 1.89 24.77
C ALA A 74 -2.57 3.35 24.96
N ALA A 75 -1.95 3.99 23.96
CA ALA A 75 -1.56 5.39 24.03
C ALA A 75 -2.79 6.33 24.07
N ALA A 76 -3.78 6.12 23.19
CA ALA A 76 -5.00 6.92 23.17
C ALA A 76 -5.82 6.76 24.48
N ARG A 77 -5.83 5.56 25.08
CA ARG A 77 -6.49 5.30 26.37
C ARG A 77 -5.97 6.18 27.51
N LYS A 78 -4.69 6.61 27.47
CA LYS A 78 -4.10 7.50 28.49
C LYS A 78 -4.75 8.89 28.54
N PHE A 79 -5.39 9.32 27.45
CA PHE A 79 -6.10 10.62 27.36
C PHE A 79 -7.51 10.57 27.97
N LEU A 80 -8.02 9.37 28.29
CA LEU A 80 -9.35 9.16 28.82
C LEU A 80 -9.33 9.17 30.35
N THR A 81 -10.48 9.46 30.97
CA THR A 81 -10.66 9.21 32.41
C THR A 81 -10.49 7.72 32.69
N THR A 82 -10.05 7.34 33.89
CA THR A 82 -9.85 5.92 34.24
C THR A 82 -11.09 5.07 33.92
N GLU A 83 -12.27 5.53 34.32
CA GLU A 83 -13.54 4.84 34.03
C GLU A 83 -13.79 4.69 32.53
N ARG A 84 -13.63 5.77 31.76
CA ARG A 84 -13.87 5.72 30.31
C ARG A 84 -12.85 4.88 29.56
N ALA A 85 -11.59 4.85 30.01
CA ALA A 85 -10.56 4.00 29.45
C ALA A 85 -10.92 2.51 29.56
N ASP A 86 -11.55 2.08 30.65
CA ASP A 86 -11.94 0.68 30.85
C ASP A 86 -13.18 0.29 30.03
N GLN A 87 -14.09 1.25 29.80
CA GLN A 87 -15.36 1.03 29.09
C GLN A 87 -15.30 1.29 27.59
N TRP A 88 -14.20 1.87 27.09
CA TRP A 88 -14.10 2.19 25.67
C TRP A 88 -13.78 0.93 24.88
N HIS A 89 -14.69 0.58 23.96
CA HIS A 89 -14.53 -0.50 23.01
C HIS A 89 -14.45 0.09 21.61
N PRO A 90 -13.24 0.30 21.05
CA PRO A 90 -13.07 0.84 19.72
C PRO A 90 -13.90 0.05 18.70
N GLU A 91 -14.82 0.72 17.99
CA GLU A 91 -15.60 0.09 16.93
C GLU A 91 -14.68 -0.57 15.89
N ARG A 92 -15.20 -1.62 15.25
CA ARG A 92 -14.51 -2.31 14.16
C ARG A 92 -14.27 -1.42 12.93
N LYS A 93 -14.98 -0.29 12.80
CA LYS A 93 -14.82 0.65 11.69
C LYS A 93 -14.27 1.98 12.20
N THR A 94 -13.19 2.43 11.60
CA THR A 94 -12.56 3.73 11.89
C THR A 94 -12.99 4.75 10.85
N LYS A 95 -13.40 5.94 11.28
CA LYS A 95 -13.73 7.05 10.37
C LYS A 95 -12.47 7.88 10.11
N VAL A 96 -12.18 8.14 8.83
CA VAL A 96 -11.09 9.05 8.44
C VAL A 96 -11.72 10.34 7.95
N LEU A 97 -11.36 11.45 8.60
CA LEU A 97 -11.86 12.78 8.30
C LEU A 97 -10.82 13.53 7.49
N ASP A 98 -11.24 14.38 6.55
CA ASP A 98 -10.33 15.23 5.78
C ASP A 98 -9.54 16.17 6.68
N ARG A 99 -10.22 16.70 7.70
CA ARG A 99 -9.65 17.47 8.79
C ARG A 99 -10.56 17.42 10.01
N VAL A 100 -9.96 17.35 11.20
CA VAL A 100 -10.65 17.47 12.49
C VAL A 100 -10.66 18.94 12.92
N PHE A 101 -11.85 19.52 13.09
CA PHE A 101 -12.03 20.87 13.62
C PHE A 101 -12.56 20.82 15.05
N ILE A 102 -11.79 21.35 15.99
CA ILE A 102 -12.12 21.40 17.42
C ILE A 102 -12.49 22.84 17.79
N ASN A 103 -13.67 23.03 18.38
CA ASN A 103 -14.09 24.34 18.92
C ASN A 103 -14.63 24.15 20.33
N SER A 104 -14.29 25.02 21.28
CA SER A 104 -14.88 24.97 22.61
C SER A 104 -16.37 25.32 22.54
N ASP A 105 -17.19 24.53 23.21
CA ASP A 105 -18.61 24.79 23.41
C ASP A 105 -18.80 25.31 24.85
N GLY A 106 -18.65 26.63 24.99
CA GLY A 106 -18.67 27.32 26.28
C GLY A 106 -17.29 27.51 26.92
N ALA A 107 -17.28 27.70 28.24
CA ALA A 107 -16.10 27.98 29.05
C ALA A 107 -15.94 26.93 30.16
N VAL A 108 -14.75 26.85 30.74
CA VAL A 108 -14.47 25.96 31.88
C VAL A 108 -15.40 26.29 33.05
N ARG A 109 -16.10 25.27 33.57
CA ARG A 109 -16.96 25.36 34.76
C ARG A 109 -16.81 24.09 35.58
N ASP A 110 -16.58 24.23 36.88
CA ASP A 110 -16.44 23.12 37.83
C ASP A 110 -15.44 22.03 37.37
N GLY A 111 -14.31 22.45 36.78
CA GLY A 111 -13.31 21.53 36.25
C GLY A 111 -13.76 20.73 35.03
N LYS A 112 -14.74 21.23 34.27
CA LYS A 112 -15.27 20.62 33.04
C LYS A 112 -15.27 21.60 31.88
N ILE A 113 -15.09 21.08 30.66
CA ILE A 113 -15.27 21.83 29.40
C ILE A 113 -15.77 20.88 28.31
N THR A 114 -16.57 21.40 27.38
CA THR A 114 -17.06 20.64 26.22
C THR A 114 -16.42 21.20 24.95
N TYR A 115 -16.08 20.31 24.03
CA TYR A 115 -15.64 20.65 22.68
C TYR A 115 -16.59 20.07 21.66
N ARG A 116 -16.91 20.87 20.64
CA ARG A 116 -17.59 20.41 19.43
C ARG A 116 -16.56 20.08 18.37
N VAL A 117 -16.56 18.83 17.94
CA VAL A 117 -15.67 18.30 16.92
C VAL A 117 -16.43 18.07 15.62
N ARG A 118 -15.93 18.63 14.52
CA ARG A 118 -16.54 18.56 13.19
C ARG A 118 -15.52 18.19 12.12
N GLY A 119 -16.01 17.65 11.01
CA GLY A 119 -15.20 17.39 9.83
C GLY A 119 -16.02 16.78 8.70
N ASN A 120 -15.41 16.59 7.54
CA ASN A 120 -15.98 15.79 6.47
C ASN A 120 -15.33 14.41 6.51
N VAL A 121 -16.14 13.36 6.51
CA VAL A 121 -15.66 11.99 6.35
C VAL A 121 -15.14 11.84 4.93
N LEU A 122 -13.96 11.23 4.77
CA LEU A 122 -13.40 10.79 3.49
C LEU A 122 -13.73 9.32 3.21
N GLY A 123 -13.83 8.53 4.28
CA GLY A 123 -14.17 7.14 4.21
C GLY A 123 -14.07 6.44 5.56
N THR A 124 -14.39 5.16 5.53
CA THR A 124 -14.24 4.27 6.68
C THR A 124 -13.20 3.20 6.39
N LEU A 125 -12.34 2.95 7.38
CA LEU A 125 -11.44 1.82 7.40
C LEU A 125 -12.10 0.68 8.18
N SER A 126 -12.40 -0.41 7.50
CA SER A 126 -12.94 -1.63 8.10
C SER A 126 -11.82 -2.58 8.56
N PRO A 127 -12.11 -3.62 9.37
CA PRO A 127 -11.12 -4.61 9.74
C PRO A 127 -10.48 -5.24 8.50
N GLY A 128 -9.21 -5.61 8.60
CA GLY A 128 -8.45 -6.10 7.46
C GLY A 128 -8.00 -5.01 6.48
N GLY A 129 -8.11 -3.73 6.84
CA GLY A 129 -7.53 -2.63 6.07
C GLY A 129 -8.35 -2.17 4.86
N VAL A 130 -9.61 -2.58 4.74
CA VAL A 130 -10.46 -2.16 3.60
C VAL A 130 -10.93 -0.73 3.80
N PHE A 131 -10.54 0.18 2.90
CA PHE A 131 -11.02 1.57 2.90
C PHE A 131 -12.21 1.73 1.96
N THR A 132 -13.34 2.16 2.50
CA THR A 132 -14.55 2.45 1.73
C THR A 132 -14.78 3.96 1.74
N PRO A 133 -14.72 4.64 0.58
CA PRO A 133 -15.02 6.07 0.48
C PRO A 133 -16.44 6.38 0.99
N GLU A 134 -16.57 7.46 1.75
CA GLU A 134 -17.82 7.97 2.31
C GLU A 134 -17.69 9.50 2.33
N PHE A 135 -18.67 10.23 1.78
CA PHE A 135 -18.61 11.70 1.65
C PHE A 135 -19.74 12.34 2.46
N THR A 136 -19.66 12.21 3.78
CA THR A 136 -20.68 12.69 4.73
C THR A 136 -20.08 13.69 5.73
N GLY A 137 -20.94 14.49 6.37
CA GLY A 137 -20.52 15.35 7.47
C GLY A 137 -20.39 14.57 8.78
N TYR A 138 -19.43 14.95 9.61
CA TYR A 138 -19.25 14.44 10.96
C TYR A 138 -19.36 15.58 11.98
N GLU A 139 -20.15 15.37 13.04
CA GLU A 139 -20.24 16.27 14.19
C GLU A 139 -20.50 15.47 15.46
N THR A 140 -19.72 15.74 16.52
CA THR A 140 -19.95 15.18 17.85
C THR A 140 -19.39 16.10 18.93
N THR A 141 -19.74 15.85 20.19
CA THR A 141 -19.24 16.57 21.36
C THR A 141 -18.33 15.70 22.22
N TYR A 142 -17.20 16.26 22.64
CA TYR A 142 -16.26 15.65 23.58
C TYR A 142 -16.28 16.45 24.88
N GLU A 143 -16.61 15.79 25.97
CA GLU A 143 -16.58 16.33 27.33
C GLU A 143 -15.24 15.97 27.97
N MET A 144 -14.64 16.98 28.61
CA MET A 144 -13.39 16.84 29.32
C MET A 144 -13.59 17.26 30.76
N VAL A 145 -12.99 16.50 31.67
CA VAL A 145 -13.06 16.69 33.12
C VAL A 145 -11.66 16.67 33.71
N GLN A 146 -11.47 17.32 34.86
CA GLN A 146 -10.24 17.18 35.63
C GLN A 146 -10.28 15.91 36.49
N GLU A 147 -9.38 14.96 36.21
CA GLU A 147 -9.12 13.78 37.03
C GLU A 147 -7.71 13.92 37.62
N ARG A 148 -7.59 13.89 38.96
CA ARG A 148 -6.31 14.10 39.68
C ARG A 148 -5.56 15.37 39.24
N GLY A 149 -6.29 16.44 38.98
CA GLY A 149 -5.73 17.74 38.57
C GLY A 149 -5.32 17.83 37.10
N GLN A 150 -5.55 16.80 36.29
CA GLN A 150 -5.24 16.79 34.86
C GLN A 150 -6.49 16.59 34.02
N TRP A 151 -6.52 17.22 32.84
CA TRP A 151 -7.64 17.06 31.90
C TRP A 151 -7.70 15.63 31.33
N ARG A 152 -8.90 15.08 31.21
CA ARG A 152 -9.17 13.77 30.60
C ARG A 152 -10.52 13.78 29.88
N ILE A 153 -10.65 12.99 28.82
CA ILE A 153 -11.90 12.84 28.07
C ILE A 153 -12.82 11.85 28.81
N SER A 154 -14.07 12.24 29.07
CA SER A 154 -15.01 11.46 29.89
C SER A 154 -16.11 10.75 29.10
N ASN A 155 -16.46 11.24 27.91
CA ASN A 155 -17.66 10.79 27.17
C ASN A 155 -17.36 10.22 25.77
N LEU A 156 -16.10 9.82 25.50
CA LEU A 156 -15.69 9.29 24.19
C LEU A 156 -16.65 8.19 23.74
N ARG A 157 -17.21 8.22 22.53
CA ARG A 157 -18.05 7.12 22.03
C ARG A 157 -17.20 5.92 21.64
N ASP A 158 -17.81 4.76 21.46
CA ASP A 158 -17.14 3.53 20.98
C ASP A 158 -16.75 3.61 19.50
N ALA A 159 -16.15 4.72 19.07
CA ALA A 159 -15.73 4.97 17.70
C ALA A 159 -14.28 5.46 17.65
N VAL A 160 -13.59 5.15 16.56
CA VAL A 160 -12.26 5.71 16.25
C VAL A 160 -12.41 6.72 15.13
N VAL A 161 -11.81 7.88 15.32
CA VAL A 161 -11.85 9.02 14.39
C VAL A 161 -10.42 9.46 14.16
N LEU A 162 -10.00 9.49 12.91
CA LEU A 162 -8.65 9.90 12.51
C LEU A 162 -8.73 11.17 11.66
N ASP A 163 -7.78 12.08 11.90
CA ASP A 163 -7.46 13.10 10.90
C ASP A 163 -6.72 12.45 9.73
N ARG A 164 -6.93 12.94 8.51
CA ARG A 164 -6.26 12.45 7.30
C ARG A 164 -4.73 12.49 7.45
N ALA A 165 -4.19 13.53 8.07
CA ALA A 165 -2.74 13.65 8.24
C ALA A 165 -2.18 12.52 9.12
N ASP A 166 -2.83 12.24 10.25
CA ASP A 166 -2.43 11.17 11.17
C ASP A 166 -2.62 9.80 10.51
N PHE A 167 -3.71 9.60 9.76
CA PHE A 167 -3.96 8.38 9.01
C PHE A 167 -2.84 8.09 8.01
N PHE A 168 -2.46 9.05 7.17
CA PHE A 168 -1.38 8.86 6.20
C PHE A 168 0.02 8.83 6.82
N SER A 169 0.18 9.30 8.06
CA SER A 169 1.43 9.16 8.81
C SER A 169 1.58 7.77 9.45
N ALA A 170 0.48 7.11 9.79
CA ALA A 170 0.48 5.82 10.49
C ALA A 170 0.15 4.61 9.60
N TYR A 171 -0.47 4.82 8.44
CA TYR A 171 -0.95 3.76 7.55
C TYR A 171 -0.46 3.96 6.12
N GLU A 172 -0.18 2.84 5.46
CA GLU A 172 0.16 2.81 4.04
C GLU A 172 -0.73 1.85 3.27
N ALA A 173 -1.02 2.20 2.02
CA ALA A 173 -1.76 1.34 1.11
C ALA A 173 -0.82 0.28 0.52
N ARG A 174 -1.05 -0.98 0.88
CA ARG A 174 -0.32 -2.17 0.42
C ARG A 174 -1.27 -3.13 -0.28
N ASP A 175 -0.76 -3.86 -1.26
CA ASP A 175 -1.58 -4.78 -2.04
C ASP A 175 -1.34 -6.21 -1.56
N LEU A 176 -2.42 -6.93 -1.27
CA LEU A 176 -2.42 -8.39 -1.21
C LEU A 176 -2.68 -8.91 -2.61
N TYR A 177 -2.10 -10.05 -2.97
CA TYR A 177 -2.34 -10.64 -4.29
C TYR A 177 -3.12 -11.93 -4.17
N PHE A 178 -4.24 -11.99 -4.90
CA PHE A 178 -5.07 -13.19 -5.00
C PHE A 178 -5.13 -13.66 -6.44
N VAL A 179 -5.18 -14.97 -6.66
CA VAL A 179 -5.27 -15.52 -7.99
C VAL A 179 -6.68 -15.31 -8.57
N ASN A 180 -6.77 -15.01 -9.87
CA ASN A 180 -8.06 -14.98 -10.54
C ASN A 180 -8.68 -16.39 -10.69
N PRO A 181 -9.98 -16.52 -11.01
CA PRO A 181 -10.66 -17.81 -11.14
C PRO A 181 -9.99 -18.81 -12.08
N ARG A 182 -9.26 -18.31 -13.09
CA ARG A 182 -8.59 -19.11 -14.12
C ARG A 182 -7.17 -19.56 -13.73
N GLY A 183 -6.64 -19.12 -12.58
CA GLY A 183 -5.27 -19.48 -12.19
C GLY A 183 -4.17 -18.78 -13.01
N SER A 184 -4.52 -17.75 -13.78
CA SER A 184 -3.67 -17.19 -14.84
C SER A 184 -2.96 -15.89 -14.47
N MET A 185 -3.46 -15.17 -13.45
CA MET A 185 -2.94 -13.86 -13.05
C MET A 185 -3.23 -13.59 -11.58
N LEU A 186 -2.43 -12.69 -11.01
CA LEU A 186 -2.64 -12.15 -9.67
C LEU A 186 -3.40 -10.82 -9.75
N VAL A 187 -4.45 -10.73 -8.95
CA VAL A 187 -5.31 -9.55 -8.81
C VAL A 187 -4.92 -8.83 -7.52
N PRO A 188 -4.60 -7.52 -7.58
CA PRO A 188 -4.31 -6.74 -6.38
C PRO A 188 -5.57 -6.47 -5.57
N ASP A 189 -5.47 -6.69 -4.27
CA ASP A 189 -6.43 -6.33 -3.23
C ASP A 189 -5.79 -5.31 -2.29
N ARG A 190 -6.09 -4.03 -2.54
CA ARG A 190 -5.48 -2.91 -1.83
C ARG A 190 -6.03 -2.75 -0.42
N ARG A 191 -5.14 -2.84 0.57
CA ARG A 191 -5.42 -2.67 2.01
C ARG A 191 -4.59 -1.55 2.61
N TRP A 192 -5.17 -0.79 3.54
CA TRP A 192 -4.45 0.15 4.39
C TRP A 192 -3.92 -0.57 5.62
N VAL A 193 -2.60 -0.60 5.77
CA VAL A 193 -1.89 -1.36 6.79
C VAL A 193 -1.12 -0.40 7.68
N TYR A 194 -1.26 -0.58 8.99
CA TYR A 194 -0.51 0.20 9.98
C TYR A 194 0.99 -0.11 9.88
N THR A 195 1.83 0.91 9.77
CA THR A 195 3.25 0.73 9.44
C THR A 195 4.16 0.62 10.65
N ARG A 196 3.80 1.21 11.79
CA ARG A 196 4.63 1.20 13.01
C ARG A 196 4.41 -0.05 13.87
N GLN A 197 4.42 -1.21 13.21
CA GLN A 197 4.26 -2.53 13.81
C GLN A 197 5.56 -3.32 13.78
N GLN A 198 5.69 -4.33 14.63
CA GLN A 198 6.93 -5.10 14.77
C GLN A 198 7.30 -5.87 13.50
N SER A 199 6.32 -6.41 12.76
CA SER A 199 6.56 -7.20 11.55
C SER A 199 5.47 -6.95 10.51
N ILE A 200 5.80 -6.15 9.49
CA ILE A 200 4.92 -5.94 8.34
C ILE A 200 4.63 -7.25 7.60
N GLY A 201 5.62 -8.13 7.45
CA GLY A 201 5.44 -9.43 6.78
C GLY A 201 4.44 -10.33 7.49
N ALA A 202 4.47 -10.38 8.83
CA ALA A 202 3.50 -11.15 9.60
C ALA A 202 2.08 -10.63 9.38
N SER A 203 1.90 -9.31 9.36
CA SER A 203 0.61 -8.69 9.11
C SER A 203 0.10 -8.90 7.68
N MET A 204 0.97 -8.80 6.67
CA MET A 204 0.59 -9.06 5.28
C MET A 204 0.15 -10.52 5.07
N VAL A 205 0.87 -11.47 5.66
CA VAL A 205 0.52 -12.90 5.59
C VAL A 205 -0.75 -13.20 6.38
N SER A 206 -0.94 -12.58 7.55
CA SER A 206 -2.18 -12.71 8.31
C SER A 206 -3.39 -12.16 7.55
N LEU A 207 -3.23 -11.02 6.87
CA LEU A 207 -4.26 -10.45 6.00
C LEU A 207 -4.57 -11.37 4.81
N LEU A 208 -3.54 -11.94 4.17
CA LEU A 208 -3.72 -12.91 3.08
C LEU A 208 -4.49 -14.16 3.56
N ASN A 209 -4.17 -14.68 4.76
CA ASN A 209 -4.86 -15.82 5.37
C ASN A 209 -6.34 -15.52 5.70
N ASN A 210 -6.68 -14.27 6.00
CA ASN A 210 -8.07 -13.84 6.22
C ASN A 210 -8.89 -13.72 4.93
N GLY A 211 -8.24 -13.82 3.77
CA GLY A 211 -8.89 -13.85 2.46
C GLY A 211 -9.12 -12.48 1.82
N PRO A 212 -9.66 -12.49 0.59
CA PRO A 212 -9.81 -11.30 -0.23
C PRO A 212 -10.90 -10.36 0.29
N ASN A 213 -10.87 -9.13 -0.19
CA ASN A 213 -11.89 -8.14 0.11
C ASN A 213 -13.21 -8.64 -0.49
N PRO A 214 -14.30 -8.70 0.28
CA PRO A 214 -15.59 -9.14 -0.25
C PRO A 214 -16.07 -8.35 -1.48
N LEU A 215 -15.60 -7.11 -1.66
CA LEU A 215 -15.87 -6.29 -2.85
C LEU A 215 -15.23 -6.84 -4.13
N LEU A 216 -14.19 -7.66 -4.04
CA LEU A 216 -13.62 -8.37 -5.20
C LEU A 216 -14.51 -9.52 -5.66
N GLY A 217 -15.41 -10.02 -4.79
CA GLY A 217 -16.38 -11.05 -5.13
C GLY A 217 -15.76 -12.24 -5.85
N ASP A 218 -16.36 -12.61 -6.99
CA ASP A 218 -15.95 -13.76 -7.81
C ASP A 218 -14.75 -13.47 -8.72
N ALA A 219 -14.15 -12.26 -8.68
CA ALA A 219 -12.99 -11.91 -9.50
C ALA A 219 -11.69 -12.60 -9.03
N VAL A 220 -11.72 -13.25 -7.87
CA VAL A 220 -10.57 -13.90 -7.23
C VAL A 220 -10.95 -15.21 -6.54
N ASN A 221 -10.00 -16.13 -6.42
CA ASN A 221 -10.12 -17.35 -5.63
C ASN A 221 -9.31 -17.23 -4.34
N SER A 222 -9.91 -17.63 -3.21
CA SER A 222 -9.14 -17.85 -1.97
C SER A 222 -8.58 -19.27 -1.96
N LEU A 223 -7.27 -19.39 -2.20
CA LEU A 223 -6.56 -20.67 -2.13
C LEU A 223 -6.33 -21.16 -0.70
N ILE A 224 -6.42 -20.25 0.29
CA ILE A 224 -6.26 -20.57 1.70
C ILE A 224 -7.64 -20.94 2.29
N PRO A 225 -7.83 -22.16 2.81
CA PRO A 225 -9.07 -22.57 3.46
C PRO A 225 -9.38 -21.73 4.71
N PRO A 226 -10.66 -21.48 5.06
CA PRO A 226 -11.02 -20.63 6.20
C PRO A 226 -10.52 -21.11 7.57
N MET A 227 -10.28 -22.41 7.73
CA MET A 227 -9.76 -23.01 8.98
C MET A 227 -8.23 -23.11 9.00
N ALA A 228 -7.55 -22.66 7.94
CA ALA A 228 -6.11 -22.68 7.89
C ALA A 228 -5.51 -21.65 8.85
N THR A 229 -4.40 -22.01 9.46
CA THR A 229 -3.63 -21.13 10.32
C THR A 229 -2.28 -20.85 9.69
N VAL A 230 -1.74 -19.67 9.98
CA VAL A 230 -0.42 -19.27 9.49
C VAL A 230 0.47 -18.81 10.63
N ARG A 231 1.75 -19.18 10.54
CA ARG A 231 2.83 -18.69 11.41
C ARG A 231 3.92 -18.11 10.54
N THR A 232 4.57 -17.07 11.04
CA THR A 232 5.69 -16.43 10.36
C THR A 232 6.83 -16.24 11.32
N GLN A 233 8.06 -16.46 10.85
CA GLN A 233 9.26 -16.16 11.61
C GLN A 233 10.37 -15.68 10.70
N ARG A 234 11.26 -14.85 11.23
CA ARG A 234 12.49 -14.46 10.53
C ARG A 234 13.63 -15.33 11.06
N THR A 235 14.31 -16.05 10.17
CA THR A 235 15.45 -16.87 10.55
C THR A 235 16.71 -16.01 10.62
N GLY A 236 17.73 -16.48 11.35
CA GLY A 236 18.99 -15.76 11.54
C GLY A 236 19.78 -15.50 10.25
N GLU A 237 19.44 -16.21 9.16
CA GLU A 237 20.07 -16.08 7.84
C GLU A 237 19.37 -15.04 6.95
N GLY A 238 18.36 -14.33 7.48
CA GLY A 238 17.63 -13.28 6.77
C GLY A 238 16.43 -13.79 5.96
N GLU A 239 16.14 -15.10 6.01
CA GLU A 239 14.97 -15.68 5.37
C GLU A 239 13.69 -15.35 6.17
N PHE A 240 12.60 -15.11 5.45
CA PHE A 240 11.28 -14.98 6.03
C PHE A 240 10.49 -16.26 5.80
N GLU A 241 10.27 -17.02 6.87
CA GLU A 241 9.54 -18.28 6.83
C GLU A 241 8.05 -18.05 7.05
N VAL A 242 7.23 -18.73 6.24
CA VAL A 242 5.78 -18.78 6.36
C VAL A 242 5.36 -20.24 6.39
N GLU A 243 4.74 -20.64 7.49
CA GLU A 243 4.19 -21.99 7.68
C GLU A 243 2.67 -21.92 7.74
N PHE A 244 2.02 -22.59 6.79
CA PHE A 244 0.58 -22.81 6.80
C PHE A 244 0.24 -24.20 7.35
N THR A 245 -0.89 -24.30 8.03
CA THR A 245 -1.49 -25.58 8.44
C THR A 245 -2.95 -25.62 8.00
N GLY A 246 -3.44 -26.78 7.56
CA GLY A 246 -4.78 -26.97 7.02
C GLY A 246 -4.85 -26.89 5.49
N LEU A 247 -3.75 -27.15 4.76
CA LEU A 247 -3.67 -27.06 3.29
C LEU A 247 -3.73 -28.43 2.59
N THR A 248 -4.17 -29.47 3.29
CA THR A 248 -4.15 -30.88 2.81
C THR A 248 -4.95 -31.12 1.53
N GLY A 249 -5.92 -30.27 1.20
CA GLY A 249 -6.72 -30.37 -0.02
C GLY A 249 -6.11 -29.73 -1.27
N LEU A 250 -4.98 -29.03 -1.16
CA LEU A 250 -4.37 -28.33 -2.30
C LEU A 250 -3.49 -29.27 -3.14
N ASN A 251 -3.78 -29.31 -4.44
CA ASN A 251 -2.95 -30.00 -5.43
C ASN A 251 -1.63 -29.20 -5.71
N PRO A 252 -0.64 -29.79 -6.40
CA PRO A 252 0.65 -29.12 -6.64
C PRO A 252 0.54 -27.76 -7.33
N GLU A 253 -0.36 -27.62 -8.31
CA GLU A 253 -0.58 -26.36 -9.03
C GLU A 253 -1.15 -25.28 -8.11
N ALA A 254 -2.16 -25.60 -7.29
CA ALA A 254 -2.74 -24.67 -6.33
C ALA A 254 -1.71 -24.25 -5.26
N ARG A 255 -0.80 -25.15 -4.86
CA ARG A 255 0.30 -24.80 -3.95
C ARG A 255 1.31 -23.86 -4.61
N ARG A 256 1.61 -24.03 -5.90
CA ARG A 256 2.45 -23.10 -6.68
C ARG A 256 1.82 -21.70 -6.75
N LEU A 257 0.53 -21.63 -7.09
CA LEU A 257 -0.22 -20.37 -7.12
C LEU A 257 -0.27 -19.70 -5.74
N LEU A 258 -0.46 -20.48 -4.66
CA LEU A 258 -0.40 -19.95 -3.30
C LEU A 258 0.99 -19.37 -2.99
N GLY A 259 2.06 -20.05 -3.40
CA GLY A 259 3.43 -19.55 -3.30
C GLY A 259 3.60 -18.21 -4.03
N ALA A 260 3.08 -18.09 -5.25
CA ALA A 260 3.10 -16.84 -6.01
C ALA A 260 2.35 -15.70 -5.29
N GLN A 261 1.15 -15.96 -4.75
CA GLN A 261 0.40 -14.97 -3.96
C GLN A 261 1.21 -14.46 -2.77
N VAL A 262 1.84 -15.36 -2.01
CA VAL A 262 2.64 -15.02 -0.81
C VAL A 262 3.88 -14.22 -1.21
N VAL A 263 4.64 -14.69 -2.20
CA VAL A 263 5.89 -14.06 -2.65
C VAL A 263 5.64 -12.64 -3.17
N TRP A 264 4.64 -12.44 -4.04
CA TRP A 264 4.32 -11.12 -4.59
C TRP A 264 3.76 -10.17 -3.52
N THR A 265 2.98 -10.69 -2.57
CA THR A 265 2.46 -9.90 -1.44
C THR A 265 3.59 -9.42 -0.53
N LEU A 266 4.51 -10.31 -0.15
CA LEU A 266 5.65 -9.97 0.70
C LEU A 266 6.63 -9.02 0.00
N ALA A 267 6.95 -9.29 -1.26
CA ALA A 267 7.85 -8.45 -2.04
C ALA A 267 7.27 -7.03 -2.24
N GLY A 268 5.98 -6.91 -2.54
CA GLY A 268 5.29 -5.60 -2.65
C GLY A 268 5.15 -4.84 -1.32
N ALA A 269 5.34 -5.54 -0.19
CA ALA A 269 5.37 -4.96 1.14
C ALA A 269 6.79 -4.67 1.66
N ASP A 270 7.79 -4.68 0.76
CA ASP A 270 9.20 -4.45 1.06
C ASP A 270 9.82 -5.46 2.05
N VAL A 271 9.18 -6.63 2.22
CA VAL A 271 9.74 -7.74 3.00
C VAL A 271 10.75 -8.45 2.12
N ARG A 272 12.04 -8.32 2.44
CA ARG A 272 13.10 -8.97 1.66
C ARG A 272 13.06 -10.50 1.83
N GLY A 273 13.11 -11.21 0.72
CA GLY A 273 13.37 -12.65 0.66
C GLY A 273 14.86 -13.00 0.74
N PRO A 274 15.23 -14.28 0.54
CA PRO A 274 14.37 -15.38 0.10
C PRO A 274 13.31 -15.77 1.14
N TYR A 275 12.24 -16.43 0.68
CA TYR A 275 11.13 -16.88 1.52
C TYR A 275 11.14 -18.39 1.65
N ARG A 276 10.92 -18.91 2.86
CA ARG A 276 10.78 -20.34 3.11
C ARG A 276 9.31 -20.64 3.33
N LEU A 277 8.67 -21.37 2.41
CA LEU A 277 7.23 -21.61 2.44
C LEU A 277 6.94 -23.07 2.77
N ILE A 278 6.20 -23.29 3.86
CA ILE A 278 5.88 -24.60 4.41
C ILE A 278 4.34 -24.76 4.46
N ALA A 279 3.86 -25.95 4.13
CA ALA A 279 2.46 -26.34 4.22
C ALA A 279 2.36 -27.69 4.94
N ASP A 280 1.63 -27.72 6.06
CA ASP A 280 1.38 -28.95 6.84
C ASP A 280 2.68 -29.70 7.23
N GLY A 281 3.73 -28.95 7.57
CA GLY A 281 5.04 -29.48 7.98
C GLY A 281 5.96 -29.92 6.84
N THR A 282 5.56 -29.76 5.57
CA THR A 282 6.40 -30.06 4.40
C THR A 282 6.57 -28.83 3.51
N LEU A 283 7.48 -28.88 2.53
CA LEU A 283 7.67 -27.78 1.58
C LEU A 283 6.36 -27.48 0.85
N LEU A 284 6.08 -26.19 0.64
CA LEU A 284 4.87 -25.78 -0.10
C LEU A 284 4.88 -26.35 -1.53
N SER A 285 6.02 -26.33 -2.22
CA SER A 285 6.19 -26.96 -3.54
C SER A 285 7.54 -27.66 -3.62
N GLU A 286 7.52 -28.96 -3.92
CA GLU A 286 8.73 -29.73 -4.21
C GLU A 286 9.41 -29.28 -5.52
N GLU A 287 8.64 -28.75 -6.48
CA GLU A 287 9.15 -28.28 -7.77
C GLU A 287 10.04 -27.03 -7.61
N VAL A 288 9.64 -26.11 -6.73
CA VAL A 288 10.40 -24.87 -6.45
C VAL A 288 11.52 -25.15 -5.44
N GLY A 289 11.24 -26.00 -4.45
CA GLY A 289 12.20 -26.38 -3.41
C GLY A 289 12.07 -25.55 -2.13
N GLU A 290 13.18 -25.42 -1.41
CA GLU A 290 13.20 -24.89 -0.04
C GLU A 290 13.02 -23.37 0.04
N THR A 291 13.55 -22.64 -0.94
CA THR A 291 13.56 -21.17 -0.94
C THR A 291 12.85 -20.62 -2.18
N TRP A 292 11.99 -19.63 -1.97
CA TRP A 292 11.23 -18.94 -2.98
C TRP A 292 11.76 -17.52 -3.18
N ARG A 293 11.87 -17.09 -4.43
CA ARG A 293 12.23 -15.75 -4.87
C ARG A 293 11.18 -15.24 -5.85
N VAL A 294 11.15 -13.94 -6.05
CA VAL A 294 10.26 -13.29 -7.03
C VAL A 294 10.45 -13.88 -8.44
N ASN A 295 11.69 -14.22 -8.81
CA ASN A 295 12.00 -14.80 -10.12
C ASN A 295 11.36 -16.18 -10.35
N ASP A 296 11.16 -16.97 -9.28
CA ASP A 296 10.60 -18.32 -9.36
C ASP A 296 9.09 -18.32 -9.67
N VAL A 297 8.46 -17.15 -9.56
CA VAL A 297 7.02 -16.92 -9.80
C VAL A 297 6.78 -15.70 -10.70
N SER A 298 7.77 -15.40 -11.55
CA SER A 298 7.76 -14.21 -12.42
C SER A 298 6.69 -14.26 -13.50
N GLU A 299 6.24 -15.46 -13.89
CA GLU A 299 5.11 -15.68 -14.79
C GLU A 299 3.78 -15.13 -14.23
N PHE A 300 3.71 -14.92 -12.91
CA PHE A 300 2.55 -14.37 -12.22
C PHE A 300 2.73 -12.89 -11.84
N ASP A 301 3.72 -12.17 -12.40
CA ASP A 301 3.96 -10.77 -12.07
C ASP A 301 2.68 -9.93 -12.23
N PRO A 302 2.13 -9.36 -11.14
CA PRO A 302 0.89 -8.58 -11.19
C PRO A 302 1.04 -7.26 -11.95
N ARG A 303 2.28 -6.83 -12.23
CA ARG A 303 2.62 -5.64 -13.00
C ARG A 303 2.97 -5.96 -14.44
N ALA A 304 3.13 -7.24 -14.79
CA ALA A 304 3.24 -7.60 -16.19
C ALA A 304 1.95 -7.14 -16.85
N SER A 305 2.05 -6.10 -17.67
CA SER A 305 0.94 -5.73 -18.54
C SER A 305 0.59 -7.00 -19.30
N ALA A 306 -0.66 -7.45 -19.20
CA ALA A 306 -1.17 -8.38 -20.19
C ALA A 306 -0.77 -7.78 -21.54
N ALA A 307 0.07 -8.48 -22.31
CA ALA A 307 0.53 -8.01 -23.60
C ALA A 307 -0.72 -7.65 -24.41
N GLY A 308 -0.98 -6.35 -24.51
CA GLY A 308 -2.32 -5.85 -24.71
C GLY A 308 -2.18 -4.46 -25.29
N THR A 309 -2.89 -4.21 -26.38
CA THR A 309 -2.66 -3.00 -27.13
C THR A 309 -2.92 -1.76 -26.26
N LEU A 310 -1.91 -0.93 -26.11
CA LEU A 310 -2.00 0.29 -25.33
C LEU A 310 -3.02 1.22 -26.00
N ARG A 311 -3.93 1.78 -25.21
CA ARG A 311 -4.95 2.70 -25.70
C ARG A 311 -5.00 3.94 -24.83
N ALA A 312 -5.16 5.10 -25.48
CA ALA A 312 -5.26 6.39 -24.82
C ALA A 312 -6.50 7.13 -25.30
N VAL A 313 -7.09 7.92 -24.40
CA VAL A 313 -8.13 8.89 -24.75
C VAL A 313 -7.47 10.25 -24.86
N SER A 314 -7.54 10.90 -26.02
CA SER A 314 -6.98 12.22 -26.25
C SER A 314 -7.91 13.04 -27.14
N GLY A 315 -8.24 14.25 -26.68
CA GLY A 315 -9.17 15.14 -27.40
C GLY A 315 -10.56 14.55 -27.64
N GLY A 316 -11.04 13.69 -26.73
CA GLY A 316 -12.32 13.00 -26.88
C GLY A 316 -12.29 11.77 -27.80
N GLN A 317 -11.13 11.41 -28.36
CA GLN A 317 -10.98 10.26 -29.25
C GLN A 317 -10.15 9.16 -28.59
N VAL A 318 -10.51 7.91 -28.88
CA VAL A 318 -9.73 6.74 -28.48
C VAL A 318 -8.68 6.46 -29.54
N ARG A 319 -7.43 6.32 -29.11
CA ARG A 319 -6.30 5.97 -29.97
C ARG A 319 -5.64 4.71 -29.45
N GLU A 320 -5.23 3.86 -30.38
CA GLU A 320 -4.50 2.63 -30.13
C GLU A 320 -3.02 2.81 -30.54
N LEU A 321 -2.11 2.46 -29.64
CA LEU A 321 -0.66 2.51 -29.82
C LEU A 321 -0.18 1.09 -30.15
N SER A 322 0.47 0.95 -31.30
CA SER A 322 1.11 -0.31 -31.68
C SER A 322 2.53 -0.38 -31.09
N GLU A 323 2.93 -1.54 -30.58
CA GLU A 323 4.31 -1.75 -30.07
C GLU A 323 5.38 -1.58 -31.17
N SER A 324 5.00 -1.69 -32.45
CA SER A 324 5.92 -1.66 -33.59
C SER A 324 5.97 -0.32 -34.33
N ASN A 325 5.10 0.65 -34.03
CA ASN A 325 5.06 1.96 -34.68
C ASN A 325 4.69 3.07 -33.70
N ALA A 326 5.43 4.18 -33.73
CA ALA A 326 5.21 5.35 -32.86
C ALA A 326 3.91 6.13 -33.16
N ASP A 327 3.15 5.74 -34.19
CA ASP A 327 1.93 6.42 -34.60
C ASP A 327 0.70 5.81 -33.94
N ALA A 328 0.02 6.62 -33.11
CA ALA A 328 -1.23 6.24 -32.47
C ALA A 328 -2.40 6.33 -33.46
N VAL A 329 -3.03 5.20 -33.76
CA VAL A 329 -4.14 5.08 -34.72
C VAL A 329 -5.47 5.36 -34.02
N ALA A 330 -6.29 6.27 -34.58
CA ALA A 330 -7.62 6.53 -34.04
C ALA A 330 -8.54 5.31 -34.24
N MET A 331 -9.22 4.89 -33.18
CA MET A 331 -10.20 3.79 -33.26
C MET A 331 -11.48 4.26 -33.95
N GLY A 332 -12.10 3.36 -34.73
CA GLY A 332 -13.35 3.61 -35.44
C GLY A 332 -14.62 3.29 -34.64
N GLY A 333 -15.75 3.24 -35.34
CA GLY A 333 -17.04 2.81 -34.79
C GLY A 333 -17.68 3.84 -33.84
N TRP A 334 -18.40 3.35 -32.83
CA TRP A 334 -19.08 4.22 -31.89
C TRP A 334 -18.12 5.01 -30.99
N LEU A 335 -16.89 4.53 -30.79
CA LEU A 335 -15.84 5.24 -30.06
C LEU A 335 -15.42 6.53 -30.79
N ALA A 336 -15.33 6.50 -32.13
CA ALA A 336 -15.08 7.70 -32.95
C ALA A 336 -16.28 8.65 -33.01
N SER A 337 -17.48 8.11 -32.84
CA SER A 337 -18.74 8.85 -32.99
C SER A 337 -19.18 9.58 -31.71
N ASN A 338 -18.46 9.37 -30.61
CA ASN A 338 -18.75 9.97 -29.31
C ASN A 338 -17.52 10.71 -28.78
N TYR A 339 -17.75 11.78 -28.01
CA TYR A 339 -16.66 12.40 -27.25
C TYR A 339 -16.44 11.58 -25.97
N ILE A 340 -15.33 10.85 -25.92
CA ILE A 340 -14.98 9.96 -24.81
C ILE A 340 -14.17 10.74 -23.77
N GLU A 341 -14.65 10.77 -22.53
CA GLU A 341 -13.92 11.37 -21.39
C GLU A 341 -13.01 10.35 -20.71
N SER A 342 -13.47 9.10 -20.61
CA SER A 342 -12.69 8.01 -20.02
C SER A 342 -13.12 6.66 -20.59
N LEU A 343 -12.19 5.70 -20.57
CA LEU A 343 -12.35 4.38 -21.19
C LEU A 343 -11.73 3.30 -20.30
N THR A 344 -12.35 2.12 -20.30
CA THR A 344 -11.73 0.86 -19.91
C THR A 344 -12.09 -0.23 -20.93
N VAL A 345 -11.25 -1.27 -20.99
CA VAL A 345 -11.40 -2.38 -21.93
C VAL A 345 -11.31 -3.68 -21.16
N SER A 346 -12.22 -4.61 -21.43
CA SER A 346 -12.17 -5.96 -20.88
C SER A 346 -11.02 -6.72 -21.54
N SER A 347 -10.20 -7.40 -20.73
CA SER A 347 -9.06 -8.20 -21.17
C SER A 347 -9.45 -9.44 -21.97
N GLN A 348 -10.72 -9.88 -21.90
CA GLN A 348 -11.15 -11.17 -22.47
C GLN A 348 -11.89 -11.05 -23.81
N GLU A 349 -12.61 -9.95 -24.05
CA GLU A 349 -13.54 -9.87 -25.21
C GLU A 349 -13.39 -8.60 -26.06
N ASN A 350 -12.36 -7.79 -25.80
CA ASN A 350 -12.18 -6.47 -26.41
C ASN A 350 -13.46 -5.62 -26.31
N MET A 351 -14.15 -5.73 -25.17
CA MET A 351 -15.36 -4.99 -24.85
C MET A 351 -14.98 -3.67 -24.19
N PHE A 352 -15.53 -2.58 -24.69
CA PHE A 352 -15.24 -1.23 -24.22
C PHE A 352 -16.34 -0.77 -23.30
N ALA A 353 -15.97 -0.17 -22.16
CA ALA A 353 -16.86 0.63 -21.35
C ALA A 353 -16.32 2.06 -21.34
N ALA A 354 -17.14 3.03 -21.74
CA ALA A 354 -16.72 4.40 -21.95
C ALA A 354 -17.71 5.38 -21.32
N VAL A 355 -17.19 6.44 -20.71
CA VAL A 355 -17.99 7.61 -20.33
C VAL A 355 -17.94 8.60 -21.49
N ALA A 356 -19.10 8.86 -22.10
CA ALA A 356 -19.25 9.75 -23.23
C ALA A 356 -20.04 11.01 -22.82
N GLY A 357 -19.55 12.19 -23.21
CA GLY A 357 -20.15 13.48 -22.88
C GLY A 357 -19.17 14.64 -23.11
N MET A 358 -19.68 15.85 -23.33
CA MET A 358 -18.84 17.04 -23.48
C MET A 358 -19.59 18.28 -22.96
N GLY A 359 -18.86 19.14 -22.24
CA GLY A 359 -19.41 20.39 -21.70
C GLY A 359 -20.55 20.14 -20.72
N GLU A 360 -21.67 20.82 -20.94
CA GLU A 360 -22.88 20.73 -20.11
C GLU A 360 -23.74 19.49 -20.39
N ARG A 361 -23.37 18.65 -21.38
CA ARG A 361 -24.13 17.42 -21.65
C ARG A 361 -23.96 16.42 -20.50
N PRO A 362 -25.02 15.68 -20.15
CA PRO A 362 -24.91 14.60 -19.19
C PRO A 362 -23.92 13.54 -19.69
N ARG A 363 -23.27 12.86 -18.75
CA ARG A 363 -22.33 11.78 -19.01
C ARG A 363 -23.12 10.48 -19.13
N ARG A 364 -22.81 9.70 -20.15
CA ARG A 364 -23.46 8.42 -20.45
C ARG A 364 -22.43 7.31 -20.39
N LEU A 365 -22.75 6.22 -19.69
CA LEU A 365 -21.96 5.00 -19.68
C LEU A 365 -22.39 4.13 -20.86
N LEU A 366 -21.49 3.98 -21.82
CA LEU A 366 -21.69 3.17 -23.02
C LEU A 366 -20.83 1.90 -22.93
N VAL A 367 -21.41 0.74 -23.22
CA VAL A 367 -20.72 -0.55 -23.19
C VAL A 367 -20.93 -1.32 -24.50
N GLY A 368 -19.87 -1.83 -25.11
CA GLY A 368 -19.96 -2.66 -26.30
C GLY A 368 -18.61 -2.92 -26.98
N LYS A 369 -18.61 -3.77 -28.01
CA LYS A 369 -17.44 -3.97 -28.90
C LYS A 369 -17.25 -2.74 -29.79
N SER A 370 -16.03 -2.48 -30.26
CA SER A 370 -15.73 -1.32 -31.13
C SER A 370 -16.52 -1.34 -32.44
N GLU A 371 -16.67 -2.53 -33.03
CA GLU A 371 -17.48 -2.78 -34.22
C GLU A 371 -18.89 -3.22 -33.81
N GLY A 372 -19.74 -2.25 -33.51
CA GLY A 372 -21.12 -2.49 -33.10
C GLY A 372 -21.82 -1.24 -32.58
N ALA A 373 -23.10 -1.38 -32.23
CA ALA A 373 -23.81 -0.37 -31.46
C ALA A 373 -23.54 -0.60 -29.97
N PRO A 374 -23.12 0.42 -29.21
CA PRO A 374 -22.98 0.31 -27.77
C PRO A 374 -24.35 0.28 -27.11
N GLN A 375 -24.45 -0.42 -26.00
CA GLN A 375 -25.56 -0.30 -25.07
C GLN A 375 -25.29 0.86 -24.11
N GLU A 376 -26.26 1.73 -23.92
CA GLU A 376 -26.24 2.73 -22.86
C GLU A 376 -26.76 2.12 -21.56
N LEU A 377 -25.96 2.17 -20.50
CA LEU A 377 -26.29 1.54 -19.21
C LEU A 377 -26.72 2.56 -18.14
N LEU A 378 -26.20 3.78 -18.22
CA LEU A 378 -26.42 4.81 -17.20
C LEU A 378 -26.24 6.21 -17.79
N GLU A 379 -27.07 7.16 -17.37
CA GLU A 379 -26.90 8.59 -17.62
C GLU A 379 -26.87 9.34 -16.28
N SER A 380 -25.92 10.28 -16.12
CA SER A 380 -25.78 11.10 -14.90
C SER A 380 -25.13 12.45 -15.23
N LYS A 381 -25.24 13.43 -14.33
CA LYS A 381 -24.52 14.71 -14.45
C LYS A 381 -23.00 14.51 -14.48
N SER A 382 -22.50 13.54 -13.74
CA SER A 382 -21.10 13.12 -13.74
C SER A 382 -20.99 11.61 -13.54
N LEU A 383 -19.94 11.03 -14.11
CA LEU A 383 -19.57 9.63 -13.96
C LEU A 383 -18.05 9.53 -13.79
N THR A 384 -17.59 8.63 -12.91
CA THR A 384 -16.17 8.30 -12.78
C THR A 384 -15.73 7.36 -13.90
N ARG A 385 -14.40 7.18 -14.05
CA ARG A 385 -13.85 6.21 -15.00
C ARG A 385 -14.43 4.81 -14.74
N PRO A 386 -14.95 4.12 -15.77
CA PRO A 386 -15.48 2.78 -15.62
C PRO A 386 -14.35 1.75 -15.38
N THR A 387 -14.68 0.66 -14.71
CA THR A 387 -13.79 -0.49 -14.46
C THR A 387 -14.54 -1.79 -14.74
N TRP A 388 -13.81 -2.84 -15.10
CA TRP A 388 -14.33 -4.19 -15.21
C TRP A 388 -14.01 -4.96 -13.91
N SER A 389 -14.94 -5.72 -13.37
CA SER A 389 -14.61 -6.78 -12.41
C SER A 389 -13.87 -7.87 -13.19
N GLY A 390 -12.66 -8.19 -12.76
CA GLY A 390 -11.74 -9.11 -13.47
C GLY A 390 -12.22 -10.55 -13.57
#